data_AF-A0A965AVD0-F1
#
_entry.id   AF-A0A965AVD0-F1
#
_cell.length_a   1.000
_cell.length_b   1.000
_cell.length_c   1.000
_cell.angle_alpha   90.00
_cell.angle_beta   90.00
_cell.angle_gamma   90.00
#
_symmetry.space_group_name_H-M   'P 1'
#
loop_
_entity.id
_entity.type
_entity.pdbx_description
1 polymer ?
#
loop_
_entity_poly.entity_id
_entity_poly.type
_entity_poly.pdbx_seq_one_letter_code
_entity_poly.pdbx_strand_id
1 'polypeptide(L)'
;MNAEIESLESLLEQWADGSLPAADVAALQEMLRKDAKLRAHFVRWQMLGAALSMESDSLPTGLAESEPAKLLRAREKSPVEAGWKTLFAIAVSLAFVAIVGRWAYLEARSERVVSTPGILNSGPTAIEEPTSRGIAMVTRLVNADWEQHSSSPIGVGQALEPGTLKLRSGYAQVEFFCGASVILEGPAELELLSPTAARFLSGRLRAQVPPAARGFQIDVEGM
;
A
#
# COMPACT_ATOMS: atom_id res chain seq x y z
N MET A 1 -9.10 33.16 -3.02
CA MET A 1 -8.16 32.24 -3.69
C MET A 1 -6.71 32.45 -3.26
N ASN A 2 -6.00 33.55 -3.56
CA ASN A 2 -4.61 33.70 -3.09
C ASN A 2 -4.49 33.75 -1.55
N ALA A 3 -5.37 34.46 -0.87
CA ALA A 3 -5.37 34.55 0.60
C ALA A 3 -5.67 33.21 1.30
N GLU A 4 -6.41 32.30 0.67
CA GLU A 4 -6.73 30.98 1.24
C GLU A 4 -5.56 30.01 1.08
N ILE A 5 -4.77 30.16 0.02
CA ILE A 5 -3.54 29.41 -0.19
C ILE A 5 -2.47 29.89 0.79
N GLU A 6 -2.31 31.20 0.97
CA GLU A 6 -1.35 31.78 1.92
C GLU A 6 -1.67 31.38 3.37
N SER A 7 -2.95 31.38 3.75
CA SER A 7 -3.42 30.86 5.03
C SER A 7 -3.14 29.36 5.20
N LEU A 8 -3.36 28.57 4.15
CA LEU A 8 -3.04 27.14 4.13
C LEU A 8 -1.53 26.92 4.32
N GLU A 9 -0.68 27.64 3.58
CA GLU A 9 0.77 27.52 3.67
C GLU A 9 1.29 27.83 5.08
N SER A 10 0.79 28.90 5.72
CA SER A 10 1.18 29.23 7.10
C SER A 10 0.81 28.12 8.10
N LEU A 11 -0.37 27.51 7.95
CA LEU A 11 -0.79 26.37 8.77
C LEU A 11 0.06 25.12 8.49
N LEU A 12 0.48 24.91 7.24
CA LEU A 12 1.33 23.78 6.85
C LEU A 12 2.77 23.93 7.34
N GLU A 13 3.31 25.15 7.38
CA GLU A 13 4.61 25.45 7.97
C GLU A 13 4.63 25.15 9.47
N GLN A 14 3.62 25.64 10.21
CA GLN A 14 3.45 25.34 11.64
C GLN A 14 3.17 23.86 11.91
N TRP A 15 2.54 23.17 10.95
CA TRP A 15 2.35 21.73 11.07
C TRP A 15 3.68 20.98 10.88
N ALA A 16 4.49 21.41 9.91
CA ALA A 16 5.78 20.80 9.59
C ALA A 16 6.83 20.98 10.70
N ASP A 17 6.82 22.12 11.40
CA ASP A 17 7.72 22.38 12.54
C ASP A 17 7.20 21.81 13.88
N GLY A 18 5.99 21.25 13.89
CA GLY A 18 5.33 20.68 15.07
C GLY A 18 4.80 21.70 16.08
N SER A 19 4.71 22.98 15.70
CA SER A 19 4.18 24.06 16.54
C SER A 19 2.66 24.28 16.42
N LEU A 20 2.00 23.61 15.46
CA LEU A 20 0.58 23.81 15.20
C LEU A 20 -0.30 23.43 16.41
N PRO A 21 -1.07 24.38 16.97
CA PRO A 21 -1.99 24.11 18.07
C PRO A 21 -3.11 23.15 17.67
N ALA A 22 -3.61 22.36 18.62
CA ALA A 22 -4.69 21.39 18.36
C ALA A 22 -5.99 22.04 17.84
N ALA A 23 -6.26 23.29 18.21
CA ALA A 23 -7.40 24.06 17.70
C ALA A 23 -7.28 24.36 16.19
N ASP A 24 -6.06 24.59 15.71
CA ASP A 24 -5.79 25.00 14.33
C ASP A 24 -5.69 23.80 13.38
N VAL A 25 -5.46 22.60 13.91
CA VAL A 25 -5.59 21.34 13.16
C VAL A 25 -7.01 21.15 12.62
N ALA A 26 -8.02 21.48 13.41
CA ALA A 26 -9.42 21.36 12.99
C ALA A 26 -9.75 22.34 11.85
N ALA A 27 -9.20 23.56 11.90
CA ALA A 27 -9.35 24.56 10.85
C ALA A 27 -8.67 24.09 9.54
N LEU A 28 -7.45 23.57 9.62
CA LEU A 28 -6.72 22.99 8.49
C LEU A 28 -7.52 21.84 7.83
N GLN A 29 -8.05 20.92 8.62
CA GLN A 29 -8.87 19.81 8.11
C GLN A 29 -10.12 20.29 7.39
N GLU A 30 -10.79 21.32 7.93
CA GLU A 30 -12.01 21.87 7.34
C GLU A 30 -11.74 22.59 6.03
N MET A 31 -10.61 23.32 5.92
CA MET A 31 -10.16 23.92 4.66
C MET A 31 -9.92 22.85 3.59
N LEU A 32 -9.24 21.75 3.94
CA LEU A 32 -8.97 20.66 3.02
C LEU A 32 -10.24 19.88 2.62
N ARG A 33 -11.25 19.78 3.50
CA ARG A 33 -12.54 19.15 3.13
C ARG A 33 -13.29 19.97 2.08
N LYS A 34 -13.36 21.29 2.25
CA LYS A 34 -14.21 22.17 1.43
C LYS A 34 -13.71 22.38 0.02
N ASP A 35 -12.40 22.46 -0.21
CA ASP A 35 -11.84 22.84 -1.52
C ASP A 35 -10.88 21.80 -2.10
N ALA A 36 -11.20 21.31 -3.31
CA ALA A 36 -10.37 20.40 -4.07
C ALA A 36 -9.03 21.02 -4.50
N LYS A 37 -8.97 22.32 -4.77
CA LYS A 37 -7.75 23.03 -5.13
C LYS A 37 -6.77 23.09 -3.96
N LEU A 38 -7.28 23.32 -2.74
CA LEU A 38 -6.46 23.30 -1.52
C LEU A 38 -5.92 21.90 -1.22
N ARG A 39 -6.71 20.84 -1.45
CA ARG A 39 -6.20 19.45 -1.38
C ARG A 39 -5.08 19.19 -2.38
N ALA A 40 -5.26 19.61 -3.63
CA ALA A 40 -4.22 19.46 -4.65
C ALA A 40 -2.96 20.25 -4.29
N HIS A 41 -3.10 21.43 -3.67
CA HIS A 41 -1.99 22.23 -3.16
C HIS A 41 -1.23 21.52 -2.03
N PHE A 42 -1.96 21.01 -1.04
CA PHE A 42 -1.39 20.23 0.06
C PHE A 42 -0.57 19.02 -0.43
N VAL A 43 -1.11 18.24 -1.38
CA VAL A 43 -0.39 17.08 -1.93
C VAL A 43 0.92 17.51 -2.60
N ARG A 44 0.92 18.60 -3.38
CA ARG A 44 2.14 19.13 -4.00
C ARG A 44 3.18 19.55 -2.95
N TRP A 45 2.75 20.19 -1.87
CA TRP A 45 3.63 20.57 -0.77
C TRP A 45 4.26 19.34 -0.08
N GLN A 46 3.46 18.31 0.21
CA GLN A 46 3.96 17.07 0.82
C GLN A 46 4.95 16.33 -0.09
N MET A 47 4.69 16.34 -1.41
CA MET A 47 5.62 15.76 -2.39
C MET A 47 6.97 16.46 -2.41
N LEU A 48 7.00 17.79 -2.26
CA LEU A 48 8.25 18.55 -2.16
C LEU A 48 9.03 18.13 -0.91
N GLY A 49 8.37 18.04 0.25
CA GLY A 49 9.00 17.58 1.49
C GLY A 49 9.58 16.17 1.36
N ALA A 50 8.82 15.23 0.78
CA ALA A 50 9.28 13.87 0.54
C ALA A 50 10.50 13.82 -0.41
N ALA A 51 10.47 14.58 -1.50
CA ALA A 51 11.58 14.64 -2.46
C ALA A 51 12.87 15.19 -1.82
N LEU A 52 12.76 16.23 -0.99
CA LEU A 52 13.90 16.80 -0.28
C LEU A 52 14.51 15.82 0.74
N SER A 53 13.68 15.07 1.48
CA SER A 53 14.17 14.06 2.41
C SER A 53 14.85 12.88 1.71
N MET A 54 14.34 12.44 0.56
CA MET A 54 14.98 11.39 -0.23
C MET A 54 16.35 11.81 -0.76
N GLU A 55 16.50 13.09 -1.14
CA GLU A 55 17.79 13.66 -1.56
C GLU A 55 18.74 13.85 -0.36
N SER A 56 18.25 14.24 0.81
CA SER A 56 19.13 14.37 1.99
C SER A 56 19.75 13.03 2.40
N ASP A 57 19.02 11.93 2.24
CA ASP A 57 19.50 10.57 2.56
C ASP A 57 20.53 10.06 1.53
N SER A 58 20.56 10.63 0.32
CA SER A 58 21.50 10.24 -0.74
C SER A 58 22.85 10.95 -0.63
N LEU A 59 22.93 12.04 0.15
CA LEU A 59 24.17 12.76 0.42
C LEU A 59 25.09 11.91 1.31
N PRO A 60 26.39 11.81 1.00
CA PRO A 60 27.33 11.09 1.85
C PRO A 60 27.33 11.72 3.25
N THR A 61 27.12 10.88 4.27
CA THR A 61 27.02 11.22 5.70
C THR A 61 28.23 11.99 6.28
N GLY A 62 29.28 12.20 5.48
CA GLY A 62 30.54 12.83 5.88
C GLY A 62 30.62 14.35 5.85
N LEU A 63 29.53 15.09 5.57
CA LEU A 63 29.56 16.57 5.55
C LEU A 63 28.61 17.25 6.54
N ALA A 64 27.93 16.50 7.42
CA ALA A 64 26.99 17.09 8.38
C ALA A 64 26.99 16.35 9.72
N GLU A 65 28.15 16.25 10.36
CA GLU A 65 28.22 16.10 11.81
C GLU A 65 28.72 17.42 12.42
N SER A 66 27.95 18.49 12.20
CA SER A 66 27.95 19.58 13.17
C SER A 66 27.08 19.13 14.31
N GLU A 67 27.71 18.68 15.41
CA GLU A 67 27.01 18.50 16.68
C GLU A 67 26.06 19.69 16.90
N PRO A 68 24.77 19.47 17.22
CA PRO A 68 23.93 20.57 17.60
C PRO A 68 24.57 21.20 18.82
N ALA A 69 25.15 22.39 18.63
CA ALA A 69 25.63 23.22 19.70
C ALA A 69 24.56 23.18 20.79
N LYS A 70 24.93 22.73 21.99
CA LYS A 70 24.09 22.76 23.18
C LYS A 70 23.71 24.21 23.44
N LEU A 71 22.68 24.69 22.74
CA LEU A 71 21.96 25.88 23.13
C LEU A 71 21.29 25.49 24.43
N LEU A 72 21.89 25.99 25.51
CA LEU A 72 21.34 26.01 26.85
C LEU A 72 19.96 26.68 26.78
N ARG A 73 18.94 25.90 26.43
CA ARG A 73 17.55 26.28 26.70
C ARG A 73 17.42 26.19 28.21
N ALA A 74 17.54 27.34 28.86
CA ALA A 74 17.02 27.55 30.20
C ALA A 74 15.52 27.22 30.14
N ARG A 75 15.20 25.97 30.48
CA ARG A 75 13.83 25.50 30.59
C ARG A 75 13.27 26.04 31.89
N GLU A 76 12.61 27.19 31.81
CA GLU A 76 11.73 27.64 32.88
C GLU A 76 10.65 26.57 33.11
N LYS A 77 10.69 25.99 34.31
CA LYS A 77 9.67 25.05 34.77
C LYS A 77 8.54 25.88 35.37
N SER A 78 7.41 26.01 34.67
CA SER A 78 6.18 26.47 35.31
C SER A 78 5.55 25.32 36.12
N PRO A 79 5.07 25.56 37.36
CA PRO A 79 4.57 24.50 38.23
C PRO A 79 3.04 24.47 38.21
N VAL A 80 2.40 23.90 37.18
CA VAL A 80 0.92 23.77 37.19
C VAL A 80 0.40 22.53 36.44
N GLU A 81 0.96 21.32 36.55
CA GLU A 81 0.29 20.12 35.98
C GLU A 81 0.56 18.81 36.74
N ALA A 82 0.27 18.78 38.05
CA ALA A 82 0.32 17.54 38.84
C ALA A 82 -1.06 16.89 39.08
N GLY A 83 -2.16 17.50 38.63
CA GLY A 83 -3.52 17.07 38.99
C GLY A 83 -4.29 16.21 37.96
N TRP A 84 -3.88 16.18 36.68
CA TRP A 84 -4.71 15.58 35.62
C TRP A 84 -4.22 14.25 35.06
N LYS A 85 -3.00 13.83 35.42
CA LYS A 85 -2.44 12.55 34.95
C LYS A 85 -2.99 11.33 35.67
N THR A 86 -3.67 11.49 36.81
CA THR A 86 -4.24 10.37 37.57
C THR A 86 -5.70 10.05 37.22
N LEU A 87 -6.40 10.91 36.46
CA LEU A 87 -7.78 10.65 36.01
C LEU A 87 -7.86 9.97 34.63
N PHE A 88 -6.84 10.11 33.78
CA PHE A 88 -6.82 9.45 32.45
C PHE A 88 -6.43 7.96 32.49
N ALA A 89 -5.84 7.47 33.59
CA ALA A 89 -5.37 6.09 33.69
C ALA A 89 -6.50 5.05 33.87
N ILE A 90 -7.67 5.46 34.38
CA ILE A 90 -8.79 4.53 34.68
C ILE A 90 -9.73 4.37 33.47
N ALA A 91 -9.80 5.35 32.56
CA ALA A 91 -10.67 5.27 31.38
C ALA A 91 -10.10 4.40 30.24
N VAL A 92 -8.77 4.32 30.11
CA VAL A 92 -8.10 3.55 29.05
C VAL A 92 -8.20 2.03 29.28
N SER A 93 -8.22 1.59 30.54
CA SER A 93 -8.29 0.17 30.88
C SER A 93 -9.68 -0.45 30.61
N LEU A 94 -10.77 0.29 30.83
CA LEU A 94 -12.12 -0.22 30.58
C LEU A 94 -12.44 -0.33 29.08
N ALA A 95 -11.90 0.58 28.26
CA ALA A 95 -12.03 0.53 26.81
C ALA A 95 -11.27 -0.66 26.20
N PHE A 96 -10.10 -1.01 26.75
CA PHE A 96 -9.31 -2.15 26.27
C PHE A 96 -9.99 -3.50 26.54
N VAL A 97 -10.61 -3.66 27.73
CA VAL A 97 -11.39 -4.87 28.06
C VAL A 97 -12.62 -5.01 27.16
N ALA A 98 -13.29 -3.91 26.83
CA ALA A 98 -14.44 -3.94 25.92
C ALA A 98 -14.05 -4.32 24.48
N ILE A 99 -12.89 -3.86 23.99
CA ILE A 99 -12.38 -4.19 22.66
C ILE A 99 -11.95 -5.66 22.60
N VAL A 100 -11.17 -6.14 23.58
CA VAL A 100 -10.74 -7.54 23.63
C VAL A 100 -11.93 -8.50 23.83
N GLY A 101 -12.87 -8.15 24.71
CA GLY A 101 -14.09 -8.93 24.91
C GLY A 101 -14.96 -8.99 23.65
N ARG A 102 -15.08 -7.90 22.91
CA ARG A 102 -15.81 -7.86 21.64
C ARG A 102 -15.11 -8.68 20.54
N TRP A 103 -13.78 -8.68 20.52
CA TRP A 103 -13.00 -9.48 19.58
C TRP A 103 -13.16 -10.98 19.86
N ALA A 104 -13.01 -11.40 21.12
CA ALA A 104 -13.23 -12.79 21.55
C ALA A 104 -14.68 -13.26 21.30
N TYR A 105 -15.66 -12.37 21.42
CA TYR A 105 -17.05 -12.68 21.12
C TYR A 105 -17.33 -12.95 19.64
N LEU A 106 -16.63 -12.25 18.74
CA LEU A 106 -16.79 -12.42 17.29
C LEU A 106 -16.12 -13.72 16.82
N GLU A 107 -14.96 -14.07 17.38
CA GLU A 107 -14.27 -15.34 17.09
C GLU A 107 -15.11 -16.55 17.56
N ALA A 108 -15.70 -16.47 18.77
CA ALA A 108 -16.53 -17.53 19.33
C ALA A 108 -17.87 -17.76 18.58
N ARG A 109 -18.31 -16.81 17.76
CA ARG A 109 -19.50 -16.98 16.90
C ARG A 109 -19.18 -17.59 15.53
N SER A 110 -17.90 -17.68 15.15
CA SER A 110 -17.48 -18.26 13.86
C SER A 110 -17.51 -19.79 13.83
N GLU A 111 -17.69 -20.45 14.98
CA GLU A 111 -17.84 -21.91 15.05
C GLU A 111 -19.29 -22.34 15.30
N ARG A 112 -20.13 -22.21 14.27
CA ARG A 112 -21.29 -23.12 14.10
C ARG A 112 -21.44 -23.52 12.65
N VAL A 113 -20.38 -24.09 12.08
CA VAL A 113 -20.55 -24.97 10.93
C VAL A 113 -21.00 -26.32 11.47
N VAL A 114 -22.28 -26.61 11.27
CA VAL A 114 -22.91 -27.90 11.56
C VAL A 114 -22.18 -28.98 10.78
N SER A 115 -21.40 -29.82 11.46
CA SER A 115 -20.86 -31.06 10.89
C SER A 115 -21.98 -32.10 10.83
N THR A 116 -22.52 -32.32 9.64
CA THR A 116 -23.34 -33.50 9.33
C THR A 116 -22.43 -34.73 9.24
N PRO A 117 -22.66 -35.82 9.99
CA PRO A 117 -21.87 -37.03 9.87
C PRO A 117 -22.47 -38.00 8.84
N GLY A 118 -21.63 -38.56 7.97
CA GLY A 118 -21.92 -39.69 7.06
C GLY A 118 -21.57 -39.36 5.61
N ILE A 119 -20.82 -40.16 4.83
CA ILE A 119 -20.47 -41.58 4.90
C ILE A 119 -19.05 -41.78 4.29
N LEU A 120 -18.37 -42.80 4.81
CA LEU A 120 -17.08 -43.38 4.44
C LEU A 120 -16.91 -43.59 2.91
N ASN A 121 -15.84 -43.07 2.30
CA ASN A 121 -14.90 -43.86 1.49
C ASN A 121 -13.81 -43.04 0.77
N SER A 122 -12.59 -43.59 0.86
CA SER A 122 -11.50 -43.58 -0.15
C SER A 122 -10.50 -42.42 -0.20
N GLY A 123 -9.27 -42.74 0.23
CA GLY A 123 -8.01 -42.14 -0.22
C GLY A 123 -7.31 -41.29 0.85
N PRO A 124 -5.96 -41.37 0.98
CA PRO A 124 -5.22 -40.36 1.73
C PRO A 124 -5.26 -39.08 0.88
N THR A 125 -6.32 -38.29 1.01
CA THR A 125 -6.35 -36.93 0.50
C THR A 125 -5.35 -36.17 1.36
N ALA A 126 -4.18 -35.91 0.80
CA ALA A 126 -3.32 -34.85 1.29
C ALA A 126 -4.22 -33.65 1.56
N ILE A 127 -4.15 -33.11 2.77
CA ILE A 127 -4.73 -31.82 3.08
C ILE A 127 -3.97 -30.87 2.14
N GLU A 128 -4.54 -30.56 0.98
CA GLU A 128 -4.14 -29.39 0.21
C GLU A 128 -4.43 -28.22 1.12
N GLU A 129 -3.38 -27.74 1.79
CA GLU A 129 -3.34 -26.37 2.29
C GLU A 129 -3.87 -25.48 1.16
N PRO A 130 -4.66 -24.43 1.44
CA PRO A 130 -5.13 -23.51 0.41
C PRO A 130 -3.92 -22.77 -0.18
N THR A 131 -3.21 -23.43 -1.10
CA THR A 131 -2.18 -22.81 -1.91
C THR A 131 -2.92 -21.89 -2.86
N SER A 132 -2.80 -20.59 -2.64
CA SER A 132 -3.21 -19.61 -3.63
C SER A 132 -2.55 -20.00 -4.96
N ARG A 133 -3.35 -20.41 -5.95
CA ARG A 133 -2.86 -20.91 -7.24
C ARG A 133 -2.33 -19.80 -8.15
N GLY A 134 -2.36 -18.56 -7.66
CA GLY A 134 -1.79 -17.42 -8.34
C GLY A 134 -0.29 -17.58 -8.53
N ILE A 135 0.20 -17.13 -9.69
CA ILE A 135 1.63 -17.13 -10.03
C ILE A 135 2.15 -15.71 -10.30
N ALA A 136 1.23 -14.78 -10.53
CA ALA A 136 1.50 -13.37 -10.73
C ALA A 136 0.35 -12.52 -10.20
N MET A 137 0.52 -11.20 -10.17
CA MET A 137 -0.50 -10.24 -9.76
C MET A 137 -0.48 -9.02 -10.67
N VAL A 138 -1.65 -8.46 -10.97
CA VAL A 138 -1.74 -7.19 -11.71
C VAL A 138 -1.47 -6.03 -10.77
N THR A 139 -0.40 -5.27 -11.01
CA THR A 139 -0.05 -4.11 -10.17
C THR A 139 -0.51 -2.80 -10.75
N ARG A 140 -0.70 -2.73 -12.08
CA ARG A 140 -1.13 -1.49 -12.75
C ARG A 140 -1.88 -1.77 -14.04
N LEU A 141 -2.92 -0.99 -14.29
CA LEU A 141 -3.65 -0.96 -15.54
C LEU A 141 -3.81 0.49 -16.02
N VAL A 142 -3.62 0.74 -17.31
CA VAL A 142 -3.85 2.05 -17.94
C VAL A 142 -4.62 1.85 -19.23
N ASN A 143 -5.89 2.28 -19.24
CA ASN A 143 -6.81 2.08 -20.36
C ASN A 143 -6.83 0.64 -20.89
N ALA A 144 -6.64 -0.33 -19.99
CA ALA A 144 -6.52 -1.75 -20.34
C ALA A 144 -7.89 -2.33 -20.70
N ASP A 145 -7.99 -2.89 -21.89
CA ASP A 145 -9.17 -3.62 -22.37
C ASP A 145 -8.79 -5.07 -22.65
N TRP A 146 -9.37 -5.99 -21.87
CA TRP A 146 -9.09 -7.42 -21.94
C TRP A 146 -10.08 -8.14 -22.86
N GLU A 147 -9.62 -9.20 -23.53
CA GLU A 147 -10.53 -10.07 -24.27
C GLU A 147 -11.34 -10.95 -23.31
N GLN A 148 -12.68 -10.87 -23.39
CA GLN A 148 -13.63 -11.54 -22.50
C GLN A 148 -13.60 -13.08 -22.67
N HIS A 149 -12.62 -13.74 -22.08
CA HIS A 149 -12.60 -15.20 -21.95
C HIS A 149 -12.62 -15.68 -20.49
N SER A 150 -12.51 -14.79 -19.51
CA SER A 150 -12.63 -15.09 -18.08
C SER A 150 -13.86 -14.42 -17.47
N SER A 151 -14.56 -15.15 -16.61
CA SER A 151 -15.85 -14.78 -16.00
C SER A 151 -15.79 -13.58 -15.05
N SER A 152 -14.61 -13.00 -14.82
CA SER A 152 -14.40 -11.85 -13.95
C SER A 152 -13.41 -10.87 -14.60
N PRO A 153 -13.68 -9.55 -14.60
CA PRO A 153 -12.76 -8.58 -15.17
C PRO A 153 -11.44 -8.56 -14.39
N ILE A 154 -10.32 -8.65 -15.11
CA ILE A 154 -8.98 -8.59 -14.52
C ILE A 154 -8.71 -7.18 -13.99
N GLY A 155 -8.65 -7.04 -12.67
CA GLY A 155 -8.43 -5.78 -11.97
C GLY A 155 -7.05 -5.64 -11.33
N VAL A 156 -6.70 -4.42 -10.91
CA VAL A 156 -5.49 -4.17 -10.11
C VAL A 156 -5.61 -4.87 -8.75
N GLY A 157 -4.52 -5.50 -8.30
CA GLY A 157 -4.47 -6.31 -7.08
C GLY A 157 -4.99 -7.73 -7.24
N GLN A 158 -5.42 -8.12 -8.44
CA GLN A 158 -5.88 -9.48 -8.69
C GLN A 158 -4.71 -10.44 -8.90
N ALA A 159 -4.72 -11.56 -8.19
CA ALA A 159 -3.83 -12.69 -8.46
C ALA A 159 -4.23 -13.40 -9.75
N LEU A 160 -3.26 -13.67 -10.60
CA LEU A 160 -3.40 -14.34 -11.89
C LEU A 160 -2.94 -15.78 -11.76
N GLU A 161 -3.83 -16.70 -12.11
CA GLU A 161 -3.52 -18.11 -12.25
C GLU A 161 -2.87 -18.39 -13.62
N PRO A 162 -2.23 -19.57 -13.80
CA PRO A 162 -1.74 -19.99 -15.11
C PRO A 162 -2.85 -19.95 -16.17
N GLY A 163 -2.52 -19.39 -17.34
CA GLY A 163 -3.49 -19.18 -18.41
C GLY A 163 -3.11 -18.05 -19.37
N THR A 164 -3.91 -17.87 -20.41
CA THR A 164 -3.66 -16.88 -21.47
C THR A 164 -4.27 -15.52 -21.12
N LEU A 165 -3.41 -14.49 -21.10
CA LEU A 165 -3.78 -13.09 -21.01
C LEU A 165 -3.81 -12.48 -22.40
N LYS A 166 -4.97 -11.93 -22.78
CA LYS A 166 -5.17 -11.28 -24.06
C LYS A 166 -5.60 -9.83 -23.84
N LEU A 167 -4.67 -8.92 -24.09
CA LEU A 167 -4.87 -7.48 -23.93
C LEU A 167 -5.15 -6.89 -25.31
N ARG A 168 -6.37 -6.38 -25.54
CA ARG A 168 -6.77 -5.75 -26.82
C ARG A 168 -6.16 -4.37 -26.98
N SER A 169 -6.16 -3.57 -25.92
CA SER A 169 -5.59 -2.22 -25.92
C SER A 169 -5.16 -1.78 -24.53
N GLY A 170 -4.33 -0.74 -24.45
CA GLY A 170 -3.84 -0.16 -23.19
C GLY A 170 -2.56 -0.81 -22.67
N TYR A 171 -2.27 -0.58 -21.39
CA TYR A 171 -1.10 -1.11 -20.71
C TYR A 171 -1.50 -1.90 -19.47
N ALA A 172 -0.86 -3.05 -19.28
CA ALA A 172 -0.98 -3.84 -18.07
C ALA A 172 0.40 -4.17 -17.50
N GLN A 173 0.61 -3.87 -16.22
CA GLN A 173 1.79 -4.30 -15.48
C GLN A 173 1.40 -5.50 -14.61
N VAL A 174 2.12 -6.59 -14.84
CA VAL A 174 1.98 -7.87 -14.14
C VAL A 174 3.28 -8.12 -13.39
N GLU A 175 3.17 -8.41 -12.11
CA GLU A 175 4.30 -8.77 -11.25
C GLU A 175 4.21 -10.26 -10.91
N PHE A 176 5.21 -11.02 -11.32
CA PHE A 176 5.34 -12.43 -10.97
C PHE A 176 5.79 -12.57 -9.52
N PHE A 177 5.38 -13.64 -8.86
CA PHE A 177 5.78 -13.87 -7.46
C PHE A 177 7.28 -14.16 -7.27
N CYS A 178 8.02 -14.45 -8.36
CA CYS A 178 9.49 -14.45 -8.32
C CYS A 178 10.11 -13.04 -8.25
N GLY A 179 9.32 -11.97 -8.37
CA GLY A 179 9.75 -10.57 -8.37
C GLY A 179 10.04 -9.99 -9.77
N ALA A 180 9.77 -10.73 -10.84
CA ALA A 180 9.88 -10.21 -12.20
C ALA A 180 8.66 -9.33 -12.54
N SER A 181 8.90 -8.13 -13.08
CA SER A 181 7.82 -7.25 -13.54
C SER A 181 7.73 -7.27 -15.06
N VAL A 182 6.54 -7.55 -15.60
CA VAL A 182 6.26 -7.59 -17.03
C VAL A 182 5.20 -6.56 -17.36
N ILE A 183 5.52 -5.66 -18.28
CA ILE A 183 4.62 -4.64 -18.82
C ILE A 183 4.19 -5.10 -20.22
N LEU A 184 2.89 -5.25 -20.42
CA LEU A 184 2.25 -5.57 -21.69
C LEU A 184 1.64 -4.31 -22.31
N GLU A 185 1.86 -4.10 -23.60
CA GLU A 185 1.25 -3.05 -24.41
C GLU A 185 0.32 -3.69 -25.45
N GLY A 186 -0.98 -3.43 -25.34
CA GLY A 186 -2.00 -3.99 -26.23
C GLY A 186 -1.95 -3.39 -27.64
N PRO A 187 -2.21 -4.16 -28.71
CA PRO A 187 -2.67 -5.55 -28.70
C PRO A 187 -1.53 -6.55 -28.41
N ALA A 188 -1.70 -7.38 -27.39
CA ALA A 188 -0.70 -8.37 -26.98
C ALA A 188 -1.32 -9.62 -26.35
N GLU A 189 -0.67 -10.76 -26.57
CA GLU A 189 -1.03 -12.05 -25.99
C GLU A 189 0.16 -12.67 -25.24
N LEU A 190 -0.06 -12.98 -23.96
CA LEU A 190 0.92 -13.58 -23.06
C LEU A 190 0.29 -14.76 -22.35
N GLU A 191 0.93 -15.92 -22.40
CA GLU A 191 0.54 -17.11 -21.66
C GLU A 191 1.38 -17.21 -20.37
N LEU A 192 0.71 -17.23 -19.23
CA LEU A 192 1.34 -17.44 -17.93
C LEU A 192 1.48 -18.94 -17.67
N LEU A 193 2.71 -19.44 -17.54
CA LEU A 193 2.98 -20.87 -17.33
C LEU A 193 3.25 -21.19 -15.86
N SER A 194 4.11 -20.42 -15.21
CA SER A 194 4.54 -20.62 -13.83
C SER A 194 4.99 -19.31 -13.18
N PRO A 195 5.31 -19.28 -11.87
CA PRO A 195 5.87 -18.08 -11.22
C PRO A 195 7.18 -17.58 -11.83
N THR A 196 7.88 -18.42 -12.61
CA THR A 196 9.20 -18.14 -13.20
C THR A 196 9.22 -18.24 -14.71
N ALA A 197 8.11 -18.63 -15.36
CA ALA A 197 8.06 -18.82 -16.81
C ALA A 197 6.77 -18.25 -17.40
N ALA A 198 6.91 -17.56 -18.53
CA ALA A 198 5.79 -17.13 -19.35
C ALA A 198 6.12 -17.38 -20.83
N ARG A 199 5.09 -17.55 -21.65
CA ARG A 199 5.23 -17.63 -23.10
C ARG A 199 4.62 -16.39 -23.74
N PHE A 200 5.41 -15.72 -24.56
CA PHE A 200 4.99 -14.56 -25.32
C PHE A 200 4.56 -14.99 -26.72
N LEU A 201 3.29 -14.74 -27.04
CA LEU A 201 2.69 -15.15 -28.31
C LEU A 201 2.73 -14.01 -29.32
N SER A 202 2.33 -12.80 -28.93
CA SER A 202 2.32 -11.64 -29.84
C SER A 202 2.22 -10.30 -29.11
N GLY A 203 2.54 -9.22 -29.82
CA GLY A 203 2.37 -7.84 -29.37
C GLY A 203 3.68 -7.17 -28.94
N ARG A 204 3.65 -6.42 -27.84
CA ARG A 204 4.85 -5.81 -27.25
C ARG A 204 4.88 -5.97 -25.74
N LEU A 205 6.05 -6.37 -25.24
CA LEU A 205 6.29 -6.55 -23.80
C LEU A 205 7.60 -5.89 -23.39
N ARG A 206 7.68 -5.47 -22.12
CA ARG A 206 8.92 -5.11 -21.45
C ARG A 206 8.99 -5.87 -20.13
N ALA A 207 10.04 -6.67 -19.94
CA ALA A 207 10.29 -7.36 -18.69
C ALA A 207 11.45 -6.67 -17.95
N GLN A 208 11.27 -6.49 -16.64
CA GLN A 208 12.30 -6.04 -15.71
C GLN A 208 12.51 -7.17 -14.69
N VAL A 209 13.72 -7.74 -14.72
CA VAL A 209 14.09 -8.90 -13.89
C VAL A 209 15.18 -8.47 -12.91
N PRO A 210 14.85 -8.16 -11.64
CA PRO A 210 15.85 -7.84 -10.64
C PRO A 210 16.71 -9.08 -10.29
N PRO A 211 17.88 -8.90 -9.63
CA PRO A 211 18.73 -10.03 -9.23
C PRO A 211 18.04 -11.09 -8.35
N ALA A 212 16.96 -10.73 -7.64
CA ALA A 212 16.15 -11.67 -6.86
C ALA A 212 15.33 -12.63 -7.73
N ALA A 213 14.96 -12.22 -8.96
CA ALA A 213 14.16 -12.99 -9.90
C ALA A 213 15.00 -13.79 -10.91
N ARG A 214 16.23 -14.16 -10.52
CA ARG A 214 17.12 -14.98 -11.36
C ARG A 214 16.47 -16.32 -11.68
N GLY A 215 16.45 -16.67 -12.96
CA GLY A 215 15.75 -17.87 -13.46
C GLY A 215 14.37 -17.58 -14.05
N PHE A 216 13.93 -16.30 -14.09
CA PHE A 216 12.76 -15.92 -14.87
C PHE A 216 13.02 -16.06 -16.37
N GLN A 217 12.11 -16.72 -17.08
CA GLN A 217 12.23 -17.02 -18.50
C GLN A 217 10.96 -16.57 -19.25
N ILE A 218 11.16 -15.99 -20.43
CA ILE A 218 10.08 -15.73 -21.38
C ILE A 218 10.40 -16.51 -22.65
N ASP A 219 9.58 -17.52 -22.94
CA ASP A 219 9.64 -18.25 -24.20
C ASP A 219 8.93 -17.41 -25.27
N VAL A 220 9.61 -17.14 -26.38
CA VAL A 220 9.02 -16.42 -27.52
C VAL A 220 8.78 -17.42 -28.63
N GLU A 221 7.52 -17.60 -29.04
CA GLU A 221 7.21 -18.48 -30.17
C GLU A 221 7.61 -17.79 -31.48
N GLY A 222 8.61 -18.34 -32.19
CA GLY A 222 9.05 -17.83 -33.49
C GLY A 222 10.48 -17.29 -33.58
N MET A 223 11.35 -17.57 -32.60
CA MET A 223 12.81 -17.35 -32.71
C MET A 223 13.61 -18.63 -32.48
#